data_AF-F9W3U4-F1
#
_entry.id   AF-F9W3U4-F1
#
_cell.length_a   1.000
_cell.length_b   1.000
_cell.length_c   1.000
_cell.angle_alpha   90.00
_cell.angle_beta   90.00
_cell.angle_gamma   90.00
#
_symmetry.space_group_name_H-M   'P 1'
#
loop_
_entity.id
_entity.type
_entity.pdbx_description
1 polymer ?
#
loop_
_entity_poly.entity_id
_entity_poly.type
_entity_poly.pdbx_seq_one_letter_code
_entity_poly.pdbx_strand_id
1 'polypeptide(L)'
;MILIKCWKIVMVGIFVAGLSNGTNHNENAHRLLCKVLREAVGAFKSDRGSEALKKVLKKTIFGDENGGNLDTLKGNLPGYYNDQQGRSRANVCGQAPDGEYRTGKNLPWPGHSAPHDLVCLCTPGDKMWPFNNGIDTEKLCGQDKAALAEGKNEGWNSSRAGEEVKEQIKATWANVTKTCLESDGNGNDLNEALKDFIGKLEKKPGTKYQERYQLGEGESHDYPCGGNGKVCVMYHNSTDNIKHKHPMPWWTELQKAIKVEEEKKEKKRREEEKFKKEEAQNHQKAQKQDESQPQHVPRVTAVKSAAPDTNEAHQGKTENISFPLATIEDVSGTPILPPCSWLLSAFILI
;
A
#
# COMPACT_ATOMS: atom_id res chain seq x y z
N MET A 1 -35.57 -59.91 58.69
CA MET A 1 -36.16 -58.59 58.35
C MET A 1 -35.19 -57.55 58.85
N ILE A 2 -34.55 -56.67 58.08
CA ILE A 2 -34.74 -56.18 56.71
C ILE A 2 -33.33 -55.89 56.15
N LEU A 3 -33.08 -56.32 54.90
CA LEU A 3 -31.85 -56.05 54.17
C LEU A 3 -31.69 -54.54 53.94
N ILE A 4 -30.55 -53.98 54.38
CA ILE A 4 -30.11 -52.64 54.03
C ILE A 4 -29.67 -52.67 52.56
N LYS A 5 -30.57 -52.21 51.67
CA LYS A 5 -30.29 -51.98 50.25
C LYS A 5 -29.25 -50.86 50.12
N CYS A 6 -28.01 -51.23 49.80
CA CYS A 6 -26.99 -50.30 49.34
C CYS A 6 -27.42 -49.68 48.00
N TRP A 7 -28.02 -48.51 48.05
CA TRP A 7 -28.33 -47.72 46.86
C TRP A 7 -27.01 -47.11 46.36
N LYS A 8 -26.36 -47.81 45.43
CA LYS A 8 -25.26 -47.24 44.64
C LYS A 8 -25.85 -46.18 43.72
N ILE A 9 -25.78 -44.92 44.16
CA ILE A 9 -25.95 -43.77 43.29
C ILE A 9 -24.73 -43.78 42.36
N VAL A 10 -24.90 -44.37 41.18
CA VAL A 10 -23.95 -44.22 40.07
C VAL A 10 -24.09 -42.79 39.59
N MET A 11 -23.24 -41.90 40.11
CA MET A 11 -22.96 -40.59 39.53
C MET A 11 -22.32 -40.83 38.16
N VAL A 12 -23.15 -40.96 37.13
CA VAL A 12 -22.73 -40.83 35.75
C VAL A 12 -22.39 -39.35 35.56
N GLY A 13 -21.14 -39.01 35.85
CA GLY A 13 -20.57 -37.72 35.47
C GLY A 13 -20.52 -37.67 33.95
N ILE A 14 -21.46 -36.96 33.34
CA ILE A 14 -21.37 -36.54 31.95
C ILE A 14 -20.18 -35.58 31.89
N PHE A 15 -19.00 -36.12 31.63
CA PHE A 15 -17.84 -35.34 31.20
C PHE A 15 -18.19 -34.85 29.80
N VAL A 16 -18.84 -33.70 29.71
CA VAL A 16 -18.84 -32.92 28.48
C VAL A 16 -17.39 -32.52 28.29
N ALA A 17 -16.63 -33.32 27.54
CA ALA A 17 -15.40 -32.87 26.94
C ALA A 17 -15.80 -31.71 26.04
N GLY A 18 -15.76 -30.50 26.59
CA GLY A 18 -15.88 -29.29 25.81
C GLY A 18 -14.80 -29.38 24.75
N LEU A 19 -15.21 -29.58 23.50
CA LEU A 19 -14.35 -29.36 22.34
C LEU A 19 -13.83 -27.93 22.50
N SER A 20 -12.61 -27.79 22.99
CA SER A 20 -11.94 -26.51 23.04
C SER A 20 -11.71 -26.10 21.59
N ASN A 21 -12.54 -25.19 21.10
CA ASN A 21 -12.30 -24.53 19.82
C ASN A 21 -11.02 -23.69 20.01
N GLY A 22 -9.94 -24.10 19.36
CA GLY A 22 -8.69 -23.35 19.35
C GLY A 22 -8.88 -21.96 18.77
N THR A 23 -8.02 -21.05 19.20
CA THR A 23 -8.05 -19.65 18.79
C THR A 23 -7.11 -19.45 17.60
N ASN A 24 -7.47 -18.55 16.70
CA ASN A 24 -6.54 -18.10 15.65
C ASN A 24 -5.92 -16.77 16.06
N HIS A 25 -4.80 -16.87 16.77
CA HIS A 25 -4.09 -15.72 17.31
C HIS A 25 -3.60 -14.81 16.19
N ASN A 26 -3.72 -13.50 16.40
CA ASN A 26 -3.31 -12.45 15.45
C ASN A 26 -3.95 -12.49 14.06
N GLU A 27 -5.01 -13.28 13.82
CA GLU A 27 -5.62 -13.44 12.49
C GLU A 27 -5.95 -12.11 11.81
N ASN A 28 -6.68 -11.23 12.52
CA ASN A 28 -7.13 -9.97 11.94
C ASN A 28 -5.96 -9.00 11.72
N ALA A 29 -4.99 -8.97 12.64
CA ALA A 29 -3.79 -8.15 12.50
C ALA A 29 -2.96 -8.59 11.29
N HIS A 30 -2.78 -9.90 11.14
CA HIS A 30 -2.10 -10.51 9.99
C HIS A 30 -2.81 -10.16 8.68
N ARG A 31 -4.12 -10.39 8.60
CA ARG A 31 -4.92 -10.13 7.40
C ARG A 31 -4.80 -8.68 6.93
N LEU A 32 -4.88 -7.72 7.86
CA LEU A 32 -4.79 -6.29 7.54
C LEU A 32 -3.38 -5.89 7.09
N LEU A 33 -2.34 -6.33 7.80
CA LEU A 33 -0.96 -6.06 7.42
C LEU A 33 -0.61 -6.71 6.06
N CYS A 34 -1.09 -7.93 5.82
CA CYS A 34 -0.96 -8.65 4.56
C CYS A 34 -1.68 -7.91 3.42
N LYS A 35 -2.90 -7.38 3.64
CA LYS A 35 -3.63 -6.54 2.68
C LYS A 35 -2.79 -5.32 2.28
N VAL A 36 -2.20 -4.61 3.25
CA VAL A 36 -1.33 -3.46 2.96
C VAL A 36 -0.12 -3.86 2.13
N LEU A 37 0.59 -4.92 2.53
CA LEU A 37 1.77 -5.38 1.81
C LEU A 37 1.45 -5.77 0.37
N ARG A 38 0.34 -6.49 0.16
CA ARG A 38 -0.14 -6.88 -1.16
C ARG A 38 -0.43 -5.65 -2.04
N GLU A 39 -1.19 -4.68 -1.54
CA GLU A 39 -1.49 -3.47 -2.30
C GLU A 39 -0.23 -2.61 -2.53
N ALA A 40 0.71 -2.56 -1.58
CA ALA A 40 1.98 -1.86 -1.75
C ALA A 40 2.82 -2.50 -2.86
N VAL A 41 2.89 -3.83 -2.91
CA VAL A 41 3.55 -4.58 -4.00
C VAL A 41 2.87 -4.30 -5.34
N GLY A 42 1.54 -4.28 -5.40
CA GLY A 42 0.78 -3.95 -6.61
C GLY A 42 1.07 -2.53 -7.12
N ALA A 43 1.07 -1.55 -6.22
CA ALA A 43 1.40 -0.16 -6.53
C ALA A 43 2.85 -0.02 -7.01
N PHE A 44 3.79 -0.71 -6.34
CA PHE A 44 5.20 -0.74 -6.71
C PHE A 44 5.42 -1.33 -8.12
N LYS A 45 4.81 -2.47 -8.43
CA LYS A 45 4.91 -3.12 -9.76
C LYS A 45 4.31 -2.26 -10.87
N SER A 46 3.25 -1.51 -10.57
CA SER A 46 2.58 -0.65 -11.54
C SER A 46 3.39 0.60 -11.92
N ASP A 47 4.48 0.88 -11.18
CA ASP A 47 5.29 2.10 -11.29
C ASP A 47 4.46 3.41 -11.25
N ARG A 48 3.29 3.34 -10.60
CA ARG A 48 2.35 4.46 -10.48
C ARG A 48 2.68 5.30 -9.26
N GLY A 49 2.48 6.61 -9.40
CA GLY A 49 2.69 7.57 -8.34
C GLY A 49 3.92 8.45 -8.56
N SER A 50 4.04 9.44 -7.70
CA SER A 50 5.17 10.33 -7.58
C SER A 50 6.41 9.61 -7.07
N GLU A 51 7.59 10.17 -7.36
CA GLU A 51 8.87 9.65 -6.84
C GLU A 51 8.87 9.53 -5.31
N ALA A 52 8.18 10.45 -4.61
CA ALA A 52 8.01 10.37 -3.17
C ALA A 52 7.22 9.12 -2.73
N LEU A 53 6.10 8.81 -3.40
CA LEU A 53 5.34 7.59 -3.10
C LEU A 53 6.17 6.34 -3.45
N LYS A 54 6.84 6.31 -4.60
CA LYS A 54 7.71 5.19 -5.01
C LYS A 54 8.80 4.91 -3.98
N LYS A 55 9.47 5.95 -3.46
CA LYS A 55 10.50 5.84 -2.42
C LYS A 55 9.95 5.22 -1.13
N VAL A 56 8.75 5.62 -0.72
CA VAL A 56 8.12 5.11 0.49
C VAL A 56 7.54 3.70 0.31
N LEU A 57 7.05 3.36 -0.89
CA LEU A 57 6.69 1.98 -1.24
C LEU A 57 7.90 1.06 -1.14
N LYS A 58 9.06 1.49 -1.66
CA LYS A 58 10.32 0.76 -1.52
C LYS A 58 10.69 0.53 -0.05
N LYS A 59 10.63 1.56 0.79
CA LYS A 59 10.86 1.41 2.23
C LYS A 59 9.85 0.46 2.89
N THR A 60 8.58 0.56 2.53
CA THR A 60 7.51 -0.30 3.06
C THR A 60 7.76 -1.78 2.76
N ILE A 61 8.21 -2.09 1.54
CA ILE A 61 8.41 -3.47 1.07
C ILE A 61 9.79 -4.01 1.48
N PHE A 62 10.85 -3.23 1.30
CA PHE A 62 12.23 -3.69 1.44
C PHE A 62 12.90 -3.24 2.75
N GLY A 63 12.33 -2.28 3.46
CA GLY A 63 12.98 -1.61 4.60
C GLY A 63 14.02 -0.57 4.20
N ASP A 64 14.22 -0.36 2.90
CA ASP A 64 15.19 0.57 2.32
C ASP A 64 14.52 1.42 1.24
N GLU A 65 14.79 2.73 1.26
CA GLU A 65 14.27 3.68 0.28
C GLU A 65 14.84 3.48 -1.13
N ASN A 66 16.04 2.90 -1.24
CA ASN A 66 16.64 2.49 -2.51
C ASN A 66 15.91 1.28 -3.11
N GLY A 67 15.19 0.53 -2.27
CA GLY A 67 14.40 -0.64 -2.64
C GLY A 67 15.25 -1.90 -2.75
N GLY A 68 14.85 -2.78 -3.67
CA GLY A 68 15.51 -4.06 -3.90
C GLY A 68 14.81 -4.84 -5.00
N ASN A 69 15.21 -6.10 -5.14
CA ASN A 69 14.58 -7.01 -6.09
C ASN A 69 13.49 -7.84 -5.39
N LEU A 70 12.27 -7.79 -5.92
CA LEU A 70 11.11 -8.45 -5.30
C LEU A 70 11.23 -9.98 -5.29
N ASP A 71 11.81 -10.58 -6.33
CA ASP A 71 11.98 -12.03 -6.41
C ASP A 71 13.03 -12.53 -5.40
N THR A 72 14.09 -11.74 -5.21
CA THR A 72 15.10 -11.97 -4.17
C THR A 72 14.48 -11.88 -2.78
N LEU A 73 13.61 -10.88 -2.54
CA LEU A 73 12.91 -10.73 -1.27
C LEU A 73 11.97 -11.92 -1.02
N LYS A 74 11.19 -12.36 -2.02
CA LYS A 74 10.33 -13.54 -1.88
C LYS A 74 11.11 -14.82 -1.57
N GLY A 75 12.27 -14.98 -2.21
CA GLY A 75 13.08 -16.20 -2.10
C GLY A 75 13.90 -16.28 -0.81
N ASN A 76 14.25 -15.15 -0.20
CA ASN A 76 15.24 -15.12 0.88
C ASN A 76 14.76 -14.38 2.12
N LEU A 77 14.93 -15.02 3.27
CA LEU A 77 14.87 -14.34 4.56
C LEU A 77 15.98 -13.28 4.63
N PRO A 78 15.68 -12.03 5.03
CA PRO A 78 16.69 -10.99 5.13
C PRO A 78 17.88 -11.39 6.01
N GLY A 79 19.09 -11.03 5.55
CA GLY A 79 20.34 -11.52 6.12
C GLY A 79 20.58 -11.17 7.60
N TYR A 80 19.96 -10.10 8.11
CA TYR A 80 20.08 -9.68 9.51
C TYR A 80 19.53 -10.72 10.50
N TYR A 81 18.69 -11.66 10.07
CA TYR A 81 18.26 -12.78 10.91
C TYR A 81 19.30 -13.90 11.04
N ASN A 82 20.42 -13.83 10.30
CA ASN A 82 21.56 -14.72 10.54
C ASN A 82 22.34 -14.30 11.80
N ASP A 83 22.32 -13.01 12.14
CA ASP A 83 23.01 -12.47 13.30
C ASP A 83 22.29 -12.84 14.59
N GLN A 84 23.06 -13.09 15.66
CA GLN A 84 22.50 -13.44 16.96
C GLN A 84 21.63 -12.28 17.51
N GLN A 85 22.07 -11.04 17.32
CA GLN A 85 21.33 -9.87 17.78
C GLN A 85 20.06 -9.60 16.95
N GLY A 86 20.07 -9.92 15.65
CA GLY A 86 18.88 -9.88 14.80
C GLY A 86 17.87 -10.98 15.08
N ARG A 87 18.25 -11.95 15.90
CA ARG A 87 17.38 -12.99 16.47
C ARG A 87 16.95 -12.69 17.91
N SER A 88 17.26 -11.53 18.49
CA SER A 88 16.61 -11.10 19.74
C SER A 88 15.25 -10.50 19.41
N ARG A 89 14.17 -11.19 19.83
CA ARG A 89 12.80 -10.76 19.52
C ARG A 89 12.47 -9.37 20.07
N ALA A 90 12.85 -9.09 21.32
CA ALA A 90 12.62 -7.78 21.90
C ALA A 90 13.34 -6.67 21.12
N ASN A 91 14.57 -6.91 20.66
CA ASN A 91 15.33 -5.91 19.90
C ASN A 91 14.63 -5.56 18.60
N VAL A 92 14.13 -6.55 17.86
CA VAL A 92 13.62 -6.34 16.51
C VAL A 92 12.10 -6.08 16.46
N CYS A 93 11.32 -6.59 17.42
CA CYS A 93 9.85 -6.48 17.43
C CYS A 93 9.27 -5.57 18.54
N GLY A 94 10.07 -5.21 19.56
CA GLY A 94 9.59 -4.49 20.74
C GLY A 94 10.26 -3.14 21.00
N GLN A 95 11.58 -3.06 20.84
CA GLN A 95 12.37 -1.90 21.24
C GLN A 95 12.47 -0.86 20.13
N ALA A 96 12.55 0.41 20.54
CA ALA A 96 12.85 1.51 19.64
C ALA A 96 14.25 1.34 19.01
N PRO A 97 14.53 2.01 17.87
CA PRO A 97 15.87 1.99 17.23
C PRO A 97 17.03 2.41 18.14
N ASP A 98 16.76 3.21 19.16
CA ASP A 98 17.68 3.67 20.22
C ASP A 98 17.39 3.06 21.60
N GLY A 99 16.66 1.94 21.62
CA GLY A 99 16.40 1.23 22.85
C GLY A 99 17.70 1.01 23.62
N GLU A 100 17.70 1.35 24.90
CA GLU A 100 18.88 1.27 25.78
C GLU A 100 19.50 -0.14 25.80
N TYR A 101 18.67 -1.16 25.60
CA TYR A 101 19.04 -2.57 25.60
C TYR A 101 19.23 -3.15 24.19
N ARG A 102 19.11 -2.32 23.14
CA ARG A 102 19.26 -2.75 21.77
C ARG A 102 20.73 -2.87 21.44
N THR A 103 21.15 -4.08 21.13
CA THR A 103 22.53 -4.41 20.77
C THR A 103 22.60 -4.81 19.29
N GLY A 104 23.69 -4.49 18.60
CA GLY A 104 23.89 -4.81 17.18
C GLY A 104 23.79 -3.60 16.25
N LYS A 105 24.53 -3.62 15.14
CA LYS A 105 24.51 -2.58 14.10
C LYS A 105 23.51 -2.94 13.01
N ASN A 106 22.80 -1.96 12.46
CA ASN A 106 21.90 -2.10 11.31
C ASN A 106 20.80 -3.17 11.47
N LEU A 107 20.38 -3.45 12.70
CA LEU A 107 19.26 -4.36 12.92
C LEU A 107 17.95 -3.75 12.41
N PRO A 108 16.98 -4.57 11.99
CA PRO A 108 15.62 -4.09 11.79
C PRO A 108 15.04 -3.63 13.14
N TRP A 109 14.00 -2.82 13.09
CA TRP A 109 13.26 -2.33 14.25
C TRP A 109 11.76 -2.48 13.96
N PRO A 110 10.90 -2.33 14.98
CA PRO A 110 9.45 -2.43 14.79
C PRO A 110 8.97 -1.32 13.84
N GLY A 111 8.36 -1.68 12.72
CA GLY A 111 8.02 -0.72 11.66
C GLY A 111 9.15 -0.41 10.70
N HIS A 112 10.20 -1.23 10.63
CA HIS A 112 11.23 -1.15 9.60
C HIS A 112 10.66 -1.41 8.20
N SER A 113 9.84 -2.45 8.04
CA SER A 113 9.11 -2.77 6.82
C SER A 113 7.93 -3.68 7.12
N ALA A 114 6.93 -3.72 6.24
CA ALA A 114 5.76 -4.57 6.42
C ALA A 114 6.11 -6.08 6.47
N PRO A 115 7.04 -6.62 5.64
CA PRO A 115 7.48 -8.01 5.76
C PRO A 115 8.15 -8.32 7.10
N HIS A 116 8.92 -7.39 7.65
CA HIS A 116 9.53 -7.53 8.97
C HIS A 116 8.46 -7.63 10.06
N ASP A 117 7.45 -6.74 9.99
CA ASP A 117 6.35 -6.73 10.95
C ASP A 117 5.52 -8.03 10.89
N LEU A 118 5.38 -8.65 9.71
CA LEU A 118 4.74 -9.98 9.57
C LEU A 118 5.53 -11.08 10.29
N VAL A 119 6.86 -11.09 10.16
CA VAL A 119 7.71 -12.04 10.90
C VAL A 119 7.52 -11.87 12.40
N CYS A 120 7.56 -10.63 12.89
CA CYS A 120 7.31 -10.34 14.29
C CYS A 120 5.90 -10.81 14.71
N LEU A 121 4.87 -10.51 13.93
CA LEU A 121 3.49 -10.85 14.29
C LEU A 121 3.18 -12.36 14.28
N CYS A 122 3.88 -13.14 13.43
CA CYS A 122 3.47 -14.49 13.07
C CYS A 122 4.51 -15.58 13.33
N THR A 123 5.61 -15.26 14.02
CA THR A 123 6.56 -16.27 14.51
C THR A 123 6.19 -16.68 15.94
N PRO A 124 6.14 -17.98 16.26
CA PRO A 124 5.81 -18.47 17.61
C PRO A 124 6.67 -17.83 18.70
N GLY A 125 6.03 -17.50 19.81
CA GLY A 125 6.65 -16.86 20.97
C GLY A 125 7.36 -17.86 21.87
N ASP A 126 7.92 -17.36 22.97
CA ASP A 126 8.59 -18.15 23.98
C ASP A 126 7.75 -19.37 24.41
N LYS A 127 8.45 -20.47 24.71
CA LYS A 127 7.84 -21.75 25.06
C LYS A 127 6.78 -22.22 24.06
N MET A 128 6.91 -21.86 22.78
CA MET A 128 5.99 -22.23 21.70
C MET A 128 4.61 -21.58 21.74
N TRP A 129 4.42 -20.44 22.41
CA TRP A 129 3.14 -19.74 22.37
C TRP A 129 2.71 -19.40 20.92
N PRO A 130 1.45 -19.61 20.52
CA PRO A 130 0.31 -20.05 21.33
C PRO A 130 0.13 -21.58 21.45
N PHE A 131 0.96 -22.37 20.78
CA PHE A 131 0.85 -23.84 20.68
C PHE A 131 1.26 -24.62 21.94
N ASN A 132 1.42 -23.95 23.07
CA ASN A 132 1.98 -24.52 24.29
C ASN A 132 0.93 -24.97 25.31
N ASN A 133 -0.35 -24.75 25.01
CA ASN A 133 -1.49 -25.13 25.84
C ASN A 133 -2.03 -26.55 25.54
N GLY A 134 -1.45 -27.28 24.56
CA GLY A 134 -1.88 -28.62 24.18
C GLY A 134 -3.19 -28.67 23.38
N ILE A 135 -3.67 -27.52 22.88
CA ILE A 135 -4.83 -27.44 22.00
C ILE A 135 -4.35 -27.49 20.56
N ASP A 136 -4.55 -28.63 19.89
CA ASP A 136 -4.06 -28.88 18.51
C ASP A 136 -4.74 -27.99 17.46
N THR A 137 -5.85 -27.33 17.82
CA THR A 137 -6.59 -26.43 16.93
C THR A 137 -6.16 -24.96 17.04
N GLU A 138 -5.19 -24.64 17.92
CA GLU A 138 -4.61 -23.30 17.98
C GLU A 138 -3.90 -22.96 16.67
N LYS A 139 -4.05 -21.70 16.26
CA LYS A 139 -3.39 -21.15 15.08
C LYS A 139 -2.73 -19.82 15.41
N LEU A 140 -1.68 -19.50 14.68
CA LEU A 140 -1.05 -18.19 14.68
C LEU A 140 -1.04 -17.65 13.26
N CYS A 141 -1.69 -16.51 13.04
CA CYS A 141 -1.85 -15.91 11.71
C CYS A 141 -2.46 -16.87 10.67
N GLY A 142 -3.34 -17.78 11.10
CA GLY A 142 -3.96 -18.80 10.26
C GLY A 142 -3.15 -20.08 10.06
N GLN A 143 -1.91 -20.13 10.58
CA GLN A 143 -1.02 -21.28 10.44
C GLN A 143 -1.02 -22.15 11.69
N ASP A 144 -0.88 -23.46 11.50
CA ASP A 144 -0.73 -24.43 12.59
C ASP A 144 0.74 -24.53 13.07
N LYS A 145 0.97 -25.33 14.12
CA LYS A 145 2.30 -25.56 14.68
C LYS A 145 3.25 -26.21 13.67
N ALA A 146 2.77 -27.13 12.84
CA ALA A 146 3.60 -27.84 11.88
C ALA A 146 4.15 -26.88 10.82
N ALA A 147 3.33 -25.95 10.34
CA ALA A 147 3.74 -24.94 9.37
C ALA A 147 4.78 -23.95 9.93
N LEU A 148 4.76 -23.62 11.23
CA LEU A 148 5.63 -22.58 11.79
C LEU A 148 6.83 -23.11 12.58
N ALA A 149 6.75 -24.32 13.11
CA ALA A 149 7.71 -24.81 14.11
C ALA A 149 7.67 -26.34 14.28
N GLU A 150 7.62 -27.08 13.17
CA GLU A 150 7.62 -28.54 13.17
C GLU A 150 8.75 -29.12 14.03
N GLY A 151 8.39 -30.03 14.94
CA GLY A 151 9.34 -30.71 15.83
C GLY A 151 10.04 -29.80 16.84
N LYS A 152 9.60 -28.54 17.01
CA LYS A 152 10.20 -27.59 17.95
C LYS A 152 9.39 -27.47 19.25
N ASN A 153 10.14 -27.26 20.33
CA ASN A 153 9.61 -27.12 21.69
C ASN A 153 9.99 -25.79 22.33
N GLU A 154 11.00 -25.11 21.80
CA GLU A 154 11.35 -23.74 22.16
C GLU A 154 10.75 -22.79 21.13
N GLY A 155 10.44 -21.56 21.51
CA GLY A 155 10.02 -20.54 20.55
C GLY A 155 10.80 -19.24 20.68
N TRP A 156 10.47 -18.25 19.86
CA TRP A 156 11.28 -17.05 19.72
C TRP A 156 11.06 -16.05 20.86
N ASN A 157 12.13 -15.71 21.58
CA ASN A 157 12.08 -14.79 22.72
C ASN A 157 13.21 -13.74 22.72
N SER A 158 13.27 -12.90 23.75
CA SER A 158 14.23 -11.80 23.86
C SER A 158 15.70 -12.22 24.01
N SER A 159 15.97 -13.39 24.59
CA SER A 159 17.31 -13.79 25.05
C SER A 159 17.89 -14.98 24.26
N ARG A 160 17.06 -15.67 23.46
CA ARG A 160 17.46 -16.85 22.69
C ARG A 160 17.57 -16.54 21.21
N ALA A 161 18.67 -16.96 20.63
CA ALA A 161 19.02 -16.71 19.24
C ALA A 161 19.70 -17.93 18.59
N GLY A 162 19.31 -19.14 19.00
CA GLY A 162 19.83 -20.39 18.46
C GLY A 162 19.35 -20.69 17.03
N GLU A 163 19.84 -21.79 16.45
CA GLU A 163 19.42 -22.22 15.10
C GLU A 163 17.94 -22.61 15.04
N GLU A 164 17.35 -23.12 16.12
CA GLU A 164 15.91 -23.43 16.16
C GLU A 164 15.04 -22.19 15.92
N VAL A 165 15.40 -21.06 16.53
CA VAL A 165 14.73 -19.76 16.31
C VAL A 165 14.86 -19.32 14.86
N LYS A 166 16.04 -19.53 14.26
CA LYS A 166 16.28 -19.19 12.85
C LYS A 166 15.37 -20.01 11.93
N GLU A 167 15.24 -21.31 12.16
CA GLU A 167 14.36 -22.18 11.36
C GLU A 167 12.88 -21.79 11.52
N GLN A 168 12.44 -21.37 12.71
CA GLN A 168 11.08 -20.85 12.91
C GLN A 168 10.84 -19.55 12.16
N ILE A 169 11.78 -18.60 12.23
CA ILE A 169 11.69 -17.34 11.47
C ILE A 169 11.64 -17.63 9.96
N LYS A 170 12.45 -18.58 9.47
CA LYS A 170 12.42 -19.02 8.07
C LYS A 170 11.07 -19.65 7.70
N ALA A 171 10.52 -20.51 8.57
CA ALA A 171 9.21 -21.13 8.35
C ALA A 171 8.10 -20.08 8.29
N THR A 172 8.08 -19.12 9.22
CA THR A 172 7.15 -17.98 9.17
C THR A 172 7.35 -17.15 7.90
N TRP A 173 8.58 -16.89 7.48
CA TRP A 173 8.84 -16.18 6.23
C TRP A 173 8.23 -16.91 5.04
N ALA A 174 8.48 -18.22 4.93
CA ALA A 174 8.02 -19.03 3.81
C ALA A 174 6.49 -19.19 3.77
N ASN A 175 5.84 -19.40 4.91
CA ASN A 175 4.42 -19.77 4.98
C ASN A 175 3.49 -18.57 5.18
N VAL A 176 4.00 -17.44 5.71
CA VAL A 176 3.20 -16.23 5.97
C VAL A 176 3.68 -15.08 5.11
N THR A 177 4.91 -14.61 5.32
CA THR A 177 5.38 -13.36 4.73
C THR A 177 5.47 -13.43 3.20
N LYS A 178 6.02 -14.52 2.68
CA LYS A 178 6.14 -14.79 1.25
C LYS A 178 4.77 -14.85 0.57
N THR A 179 3.79 -15.51 1.18
CA THR A 179 2.41 -15.59 0.66
C THR A 179 1.80 -14.20 0.47
N CYS A 180 2.03 -13.28 1.40
CA CYS A 180 1.61 -11.88 1.27
C CYS A 180 2.36 -11.11 0.18
N LEU A 181 3.64 -11.42 -0.07
CA LEU A 181 4.46 -10.82 -1.14
C LEU A 181 4.11 -11.35 -2.54
N GLU A 182 3.64 -12.59 -2.63
CA GLU A 182 3.26 -13.26 -3.89
C GLU A 182 1.86 -12.90 -4.36
N SER A 183 1.01 -12.40 -3.46
CA SER A 183 -0.37 -12.07 -3.76
C SER A 183 -0.50 -10.94 -4.79
N ASP A 184 -1.46 -11.09 -5.72
CA ASP A 184 -1.71 -10.12 -6.79
C ASP A 184 -2.56 -8.93 -6.30
N GLY A 185 -1.91 -7.95 -5.67
CA GLY A 185 -2.49 -6.64 -5.45
C GLY A 185 -2.50 -5.82 -6.73
N ASN A 186 -3.57 -5.04 -6.96
CA ASN A 186 -3.62 -4.08 -8.05
C ASN A 186 -3.12 -2.68 -7.62
N GLY A 187 -2.92 -2.46 -6.31
CA GLY A 187 -2.43 -1.22 -5.72
C GLY A 187 -3.45 -0.09 -5.63
N ASN A 188 -4.66 -0.29 -6.15
CA ASN A 188 -5.73 0.73 -6.13
C ASN A 188 -6.30 0.92 -4.72
N ASP A 189 -6.30 -0.14 -3.90
CA ASP A 189 -6.90 -0.13 -2.57
C ASP A 189 -5.88 0.17 -1.46
N LEU A 190 -4.68 0.66 -1.82
CA LEU A 190 -3.59 0.89 -0.88
C LEU A 190 -3.97 1.86 0.26
N ASN A 191 -4.68 2.95 -0.06
CA ASN A 191 -5.10 3.92 0.97
C ASN A 191 -6.10 3.29 1.95
N GLU A 192 -7.10 2.57 1.44
CA GLU A 192 -8.09 1.88 2.27
C GLU A 192 -7.43 0.81 3.14
N ALA A 193 -6.59 -0.03 2.54
CA ALA A 193 -5.83 -1.07 3.26
C ALA A 193 -4.99 -0.45 4.39
N LEU A 194 -4.29 0.65 4.12
CA LEU A 194 -3.48 1.35 5.11
C LEU A 194 -4.33 1.94 6.23
N LYS A 195 -5.49 2.52 5.89
CA LYS A 195 -6.43 3.09 6.87
C LYS A 195 -6.98 2.01 7.78
N ASP A 196 -7.40 0.87 7.24
CA ASP A 196 -7.89 -0.28 8.01
C ASP A 196 -6.81 -0.80 8.96
N PHE A 197 -5.57 -0.92 8.46
CA PHE A 197 -4.40 -1.33 9.26
C PHE A 197 -4.13 -0.36 10.41
N ILE A 198 -4.06 0.95 10.14
CA ILE A 198 -3.83 1.98 11.17
C ILE A 198 -4.96 1.96 12.20
N GLY A 199 -6.21 1.77 11.77
CA GLY A 199 -7.37 1.64 12.66
C GLY A 199 -7.31 0.43 13.60
N LYS A 200 -6.49 -0.59 13.28
CA LYS A 200 -6.28 -1.75 14.15
C LYS A 200 -5.17 -1.53 15.19
N LEU A 201 -4.36 -0.50 15.06
CA LEU A 201 -3.28 -0.23 16.00
C LEU A 201 -3.82 0.23 17.36
N GLU A 202 -3.36 -0.41 18.43
CA GLU A 202 -3.74 -0.02 19.79
C GLU A 202 -2.70 0.94 20.37
N LYS A 203 -3.12 2.13 20.81
CA LYS A 203 -2.22 3.04 21.54
C LYS A 203 -1.88 2.45 22.91
N LYS A 204 -0.58 2.32 23.19
CA LYS A 204 -0.02 1.67 24.38
C LYS A 204 1.11 2.51 24.97
N PRO A 205 0.80 3.66 25.61
CA PRO A 205 1.82 4.60 26.08
C PRO A 205 2.81 3.92 27.02
N GLY A 206 4.07 4.29 26.92
CA GLY A 206 5.16 3.81 27.78
C GLY A 206 5.72 4.91 28.65
N THR A 207 6.50 4.52 29.64
CA THR A 207 7.20 5.43 30.55
C THR A 207 8.15 6.36 29.79
N LYS A 208 9.02 5.79 28.93
CA LYS A 208 9.98 6.53 28.09
C LYS A 208 9.39 7.06 26.78
N TYR A 209 8.50 6.29 26.14
CA TYR A 209 7.92 6.63 24.84
C TYR A 209 6.39 6.66 24.95
N GLN A 210 5.80 7.86 24.92
CA GLN A 210 4.35 8.06 25.07
C GLN A 210 3.57 7.68 23.80
N GLU A 211 4.13 8.00 22.63
CA GLU A 211 3.53 7.70 21.33
C GLU A 211 3.93 6.31 20.85
N ARG A 212 3.40 5.28 21.51
CA ARG A 212 3.59 3.87 21.16
C ARG A 212 2.29 3.22 20.69
N TYR A 213 2.40 2.38 19.68
CA TYR A 213 1.28 1.67 19.07
C TYR A 213 1.60 0.18 18.90
N GLN A 214 0.67 -0.68 19.29
CA GLN A 214 0.83 -2.13 19.21
C GLN A 214 -0.01 -2.69 18.07
N LEU A 215 0.57 -3.63 17.33
CA LEU A 215 -0.14 -4.56 16.44
C LEU A 215 -0.03 -5.97 16.99
N GLY A 216 -1.17 -6.67 17.08
CA GLY A 216 -1.23 -8.04 17.58
C GLY A 216 -1.48 -8.13 19.07
N GLU A 217 -1.50 -9.36 19.56
CA GLU A 217 -1.91 -9.71 20.91
C GLU A 217 -0.81 -9.47 21.94
N GLY A 218 -1.20 -8.81 23.02
CA GLY A 218 -0.36 -8.65 24.18
C GLY A 218 -0.69 -7.42 25.02
N GLU A 219 -0.10 -7.36 26.20
CA GLU A 219 -0.10 -6.15 27.02
C GLU A 219 1.27 -5.49 26.89
N SER A 220 1.28 -4.16 26.88
CA SER A 220 2.52 -3.41 26.87
C SER A 220 3.02 -3.19 28.30
N HIS A 221 4.18 -3.73 28.61
CA HIS A 221 4.99 -3.30 29.75
C HIS A 221 6.22 -2.55 29.20
N ASP A 222 7.27 -2.36 30.02
CA ASP A 222 8.50 -1.71 29.56
C ASP A 222 9.29 -2.56 28.54
N TYR A 223 9.02 -3.87 28.44
CA TYR A 223 9.63 -4.81 27.48
C TYR A 223 8.59 -5.45 26.54
N PRO A 224 7.97 -4.67 25.63
CA PRO A 224 6.88 -5.15 24.81
C PRO A 224 7.35 -6.16 23.76
N CYS A 225 6.44 -7.05 23.34
CA CYS A 225 6.59 -7.96 22.20
C CYS A 225 7.81 -8.93 22.25
N GLY A 226 8.32 -9.21 23.45
CA GLY A 226 9.44 -10.13 23.67
C GLY A 226 9.14 -11.63 23.52
N GLY A 227 7.90 -12.01 23.22
CA GLY A 227 7.51 -13.40 22.96
C GLY A 227 6.99 -14.18 24.17
N ASN A 228 7.11 -13.67 25.40
CA ASN A 228 6.65 -14.40 26.60
C ASN A 228 5.11 -14.42 26.70
N GLY A 229 4.50 -15.45 26.09
CA GLY A 229 3.06 -15.67 26.05
C GLY A 229 2.27 -14.74 25.13
N LYS A 230 2.95 -13.87 24.37
CA LYS A 230 2.36 -12.79 23.56
C LYS A 230 3.29 -12.49 22.37
N VAL A 231 2.74 -12.38 21.17
CA VAL A 231 3.49 -12.02 19.95
C VAL A 231 2.85 -10.82 19.27
N CYS A 232 3.62 -9.75 19.13
CA CYS A 232 3.15 -8.46 18.62
C CYS A 232 4.29 -7.68 17.95
N VAL A 233 3.95 -6.51 17.44
CA VAL A 233 4.87 -5.46 16.99
C VAL A 233 4.59 -4.19 17.78
N MET A 234 5.62 -3.57 18.37
CA MET A 234 5.48 -2.31 19.10
C MET A 234 6.12 -1.16 18.34
N TYR A 235 5.31 -0.37 17.66
CA TYR A 235 5.75 0.84 16.95
C TYR A 235 6.02 1.98 17.92
N HIS A 236 7.12 2.68 17.70
CA HIS A 236 7.50 3.89 18.43
C HIS A 236 7.37 5.08 17.46
N ASN A 237 6.33 5.89 17.67
CA ASN A 237 5.92 7.00 16.80
C ASN A 237 6.19 8.36 17.46
N SER A 238 7.13 8.43 18.40
CA SER A 238 7.47 9.69 19.07
C SER A 238 8.36 10.55 18.18
N THR A 239 7.96 11.80 18.02
CA THR A 239 8.77 12.87 17.41
C THR A 239 9.38 13.78 18.47
N ASP A 240 9.17 13.46 19.75
CA ASP A 240 9.59 14.30 20.87
C ASP A 240 11.12 14.34 20.96
N ASN A 241 11.59 15.48 21.46
CA ASN A 241 12.97 15.97 21.47
C ASN A 241 13.97 15.13 22.32
N ILE A 242 13.86 13.80 22.37
CA ILE A 242 14.81 12.91 23.05
C ILE A 242 16.07 12.74 22.18
N LYS A 243 16.86 13.82 22.01
CA LYS A 243 18.24 13.90 21.48
C LYS A 243 18.59 13.19 20.15
N HIS A 244 17.74 12.34 19.60
CA HIS A 244 17.98 11.49 18.45
C HIS A 244 16.63 11.31 17.73
N LYS A 245 16.59 11.71 16.47
CA LYS A 245 15.42 11.52 15.61
C LYS A 245 15.43 10.06 15.15
N HIS A 246 14.65 9.20 15.79
CA HIS A 246 14.58 7.80 15.38
C HIS A 246 13.79 7.65 14.07
N PRO A 247 14.11 6.64 13.23
CA PRO A 247 13.35 6.39 12.02
C PRO A 247 11.90 6.06 12.39
N MET A 248 10.98 6.74 11.72
CA MET A 248 9.54 6.53 11.89
C MET A 248 9.12 5.19 11.28
N PRO A 249 8.05 4.54 11.81
CA PRO A 249 7.48 3.34 11.21
C PRO A 249 7.07 3.58 9.75
N TRP A 250 7.29 2.61 8.87
CA TRP A 250 7.03 2.73 7.42
C TRP A 250 5.63 3.26 7.09
N TRP A 251 4.62 2.89 7.87
CA TRP A 251 3.22 3.26 7.64
C TRP A 251 2.95 4.75 7.84
N THR A 252 3.73 5.44 8.69
CA THR A 252 3.59 6.89 8.92
C THR A 252 3.98 7.69 7.68
N GLU A 253 5.10 7.30 7.07
CA GLU A 253 5.59 7.92 5.84
C GLU A 253 4.69 7.56 4.66
N LEU A 254 4.17 6.33 4.63
CA LEU A 254 3.26 5.89 3.57
C LEU A 254 1.95 6.69 3.62
N GLN A 255 1.36 6.85 4.81
CA GLN A 255 0.17 7.67 5.00
C GLN A 255 0.39 9.10 4.55
N LYS A 256 1.54 9.69 4.91
CA LYS A 256 1.91 11.04 4.49
C LYS A 256 2.06 11.14 2.97
N ALA A 257 2.74 10.18 2.34
CA ALA A 257 2.96 10.18 0.89
C ALA A 257 1.64 10.09 0.12
N ILE A 258 0.74 9.17 0.52
CA ILE A 258 -0.59 9.01 -0.08
C ILE A 258 -1.39 10.31 0.03
N LYS A 259 -1.42 10.92 1.22
CA LYS A 259 -2.15 12.19 1.44
C LYS A 259 -1.64 13.30 0.51
N VAL A 260 -0.32 13.44 0.36
CA VAL A 260 0.28 14.44 -0.54
C VAL A 260 -0.12 14.18 -2.01
N GLU A 261 -0.23 12.91 -2.43
CA GLU A 261 -0.70 12.60 -3.78
C GLU A 261 -2.17 12.96 -3.99
N GLU A 262 -3.03 12.66 -3.01
CA GLU A 262 -4.44 12.99 -3.06
C GLU A 262 -4.65 14.50 -3.14
N GLU A 263 -3.94 15.27 -2.31
CA GLU A 263 -3.95 16.74 -2.35
C GLU A 263 -3.49 17.29 -3.71
N LYS A 264 -2.43 16.72 -4.30
CA LYS A 264 -1.96 17.10 -5.64
C LYS A 264 -2.98 16.79 -6.73
N LYS A 265 -3.59 15.60 -6.70
CA LYS A 265 -4.63 15.18 -7.66
C LYS A 265 -5.85 16.10 -7.57
N GLU A 266 -6.29 16.40 -6.35
CA GLU A 266 -7.42 17.29 -6.10
C GLU A 266 -7.13 18.72 -6.57
N LYS A 267 -5.93 19.25 -6.29
CA LYS A 267 -5.53 20.58 -6.78
C LYS A 267 -5.56 20.65 -8.31
N LYS A 268 -5.01 19.64 -8.99
CA LYS A 268 -5.01 19.56 -10.45
C LYS A 268 -6.42 19.52 -11.02
N ARG A 269 -7.32 18.72 -10.43
CA ARG A 269 -8.74 18.68 -10.84
C ARG A 269 -9.42 20.05 -10.72
N ARG A 270 -9.20 20.76 -9.62
CA ARG A 270 -9.75 22.12 -9.42
C ARG A 270 -9.22 23.12 -10.43
N GLU A 271 -7.95 23.03 -10.81
CA GLU A 271 -7.35 23.90 -11.82
C GLU A 271 -7.91 23.59 -13.22
N GLU A 272 -8.05 22.32 -13.58
CA GLU A 272 -8.68 21.90 -14.85
C GLU A 272 -10.16 22.33 -14.93
N GLU A 273 -10.90 22.23 -13.82
CA GLU A 273 -12.30 22.70 -13.77
C GLU A 273 -12.41 24.22 -13.90
N LYS A 274 -11.47 24.98 -13.32
CA LYS A 274 -11.41 26.44 -13.50
C LYS A 274 -11.11 26.80 -14.95
N PHE A 275 -10.12 26.16 -15.55
CA PHE A 275 -9.75 26.37 -16.95
C PHE A 275 -10.93 26.10 -17.90
N LYS A 276 -11.64 24.97 -17.72
CA LYS A 276 -12.83 24.63 -18.53
C LYS A 276 -13.97 25.64 -18.37
N LYS A 277 -14.16 26.20 -17.16
CA LYS A 277 -15.18 27.24 -16.91
C LYS A 277 -14.81 28.56 -17.58
N GLU A 278 -13.55 28.96 -17.53
CA GLU A 278 -13.05 30.18 -18.19
C GLU A 278 -13.15 30.06 -19.71
N GLU A 279 -12.78 28.91 -20.28
CA GLU A 279 -12.90 28.61 -21.71
C GLU A 279 -14.36 28.67 -22.18
N ALA A 280 -15.28 28.04 -21.44
CA ALA A 280 -16.72 28.09 -21.74
C ALA A 280 -17.29 29.53 -21.68
N GLN A 281 -16.85 30.34 -20.70
CA GLN A 281 -17.25 31.74 -20.61
C GLN A 281 -16.71 32.58 -21.77
N ASN A 282 -15.46 32.34 -22.19
CA ASN A 282 -14.86 33.05 -23.32
C ASN A 282 -15.54 32.70 -24.64
N HIS A 283 -15.90 31.44 -24.87
CA HIS A 283 -16.69 31.03 -26.05
C HIS A 283 -18.08 31.69 -26.09
N GLN A 284 -18.77 31.77 -24.94
CA GLN A 284 -20.06 32.47 -24.88
C GLN A 284 -19.95 33.97 -25.15
N LYS A 285 -18.88 34.63 -24.68
CA LYS A 285 -18.63 36.04 -24.98
C LYS A 285 -18.35 36.26 -26.47
N ALA A 286 -17.55 35.41 -27.08
CA ALA A 286 -17.24 35.48 -28.51
C ALA A 286 -18.50 35.31 -29.38
N GLN A 287 -19.38 34.35 -29.07
CA GLN A 287 -20.64 34.17 -29.80
C GLN A 287 -21.58 35.37 -29.71
N LYS A 288 -21.70 36.00 -28.53
CA LYS A 288 -22.53 37.21 -28.37
C LYS A 288 -21.97 38.42 -29.13
N GLN A 289 -20.68 38.45 -29.37
CA GLN A 289 -20.01 39.54 -30.09
C GLN A 289 -20.16 39.40 -31.62
N ASP A 290 -20.24 38.18 -32.14
CA ASP A 290 -20.57 37.93 -33.56
C ASP A 290 -22.06 38.19 -33.88
N GLU A 291 -22.99 37.88 -32.96
CA GLU A 291 -24.42 38.18 -33.14
C GLU A 291 -24.75 39.68 -33.14
N SER A 292 -23.83 40.54 -32.70
CA SER A 292 -24.03 41.99 -32.63
C SER A 292 -23.43 42.76 -33.81
N GLN A 293 -22.92 42.09 -34.85
CA GLN A 293 -22.58 42.78 -36.10
C GLN A 293 -23.85 43.25 -36.84
N PRO A 294 -23.95 44.54 -37.20
CA PRO A 294 -25.07 45.04 -37.99
C PRO A 294 -25.11 44.34 -39.36
N GLN A 295 -26.26 43.79 -39.72
CA GLN A 295 -26.50 43.21 -41.04
C GLN A 295 -26.09 44.21 -42.14
N HIS A 296 -24.98 43.93 -42.81
CA HIS A 296 -24.67 44.62 -44.06
C HIS A 296 -25.75 44.24 -45.08
N VAL A 297 -26.56 45.24 -45.43
CA VAL A 297 -27.59 45.16 -46.46
C VAL A 297 -26.96 44.61 -47.75
N PRO A 298 -27.52 43.54 -48.36
CA PRO A 298 -27.02 43.01 -49.61
C PRO A 298 -27.15 44.07 -50.71
N ARG A 299 -26.01 44.55 -51.22
CA ARG A 299 -25.98 45.46 -52.37
C ARG A 299 -26.23 44.63 -53.63
N VAL A 300 -27.44 44.75 -54.19
CA VAL A 300 -27.82 44.16 -55.47
C VAL A 300 -27.10 44.92 -56.59
N THR A 301 -26.09 44.30 -57.20
CA THR A 301 -25.62 44.68 -58.54
C THR A 301 -26.35 43.83 -59.56
N ALA A 302 -27.22 44.48 -60.34
CA ALA A 302 -27.92 43.89 -61.47
C ALA A 302 -26.91 43.50 -62.57
N VAL A 303 -26.71 42.20 -62.76
CA VAL A 303 -26.04 41.65 -63.94
C VAL A 303 -27.06 41.61 -65.08
N LYS A 304 -26.72 42.27 -66.18
CA LYS A 304 -27.53 42.42 -67.39
C LYS A 304 -27.22 41.25 -68.33
N SER A 305 -28.14 40.29 -68.42
CA SER A 305 -28.03 39.15 -69.34
C SER A 305 -28.50 39.55 -70.75
N ALA A 306 -27.67 39.27 -71.76
CA ALA A 306 -28.03 39.38 -73.18
C ALA A 306 -28.80 38.14 -73.67
N ALA A 307 -29.60 38.34 -74.72
CA ALA A 307 -30.54 37.39 -75.31
C ALA A 307 -29.86 36.22 -76.08
N PRO A 308 -30.59 35.11 -76.32
CA PRO A 308 -30.04 33.85 -76.81
C PRO A 308 -30.05 33.74 -78.33
N ASP A 309 -29.14 32.92 -78.86
CA ASP A 309 -29.19 32.42 -80.23
C ASP A 309 -29.30 30.90 -80.27
N THR A 310 -29.92 30.43 -81.35
CA THR A 310 -30.67 29.17 -81.50
C THR A 310 -29.76 28.05 -82.02
N ASN A 311 -29.90 26.81 -81.52
CA ASN A 311 -30.13 25.60 -82.34
C ASN A 311 -30.10 24.25 -81.56
N GLU A 312 -31.22 23.54 -81.73
CA GLU A 312 -31.43 22.10 -82.01
C GLU A 312 -30.90 20.95 -81.12
N ALA A 313 -31.90 20.24 -80.57
CA ALA A 313 -32.15 18.79 -80.64
C ALA A 313 -31.19 17.78 -79.97
N HIS A 314 -31.62 17.20 -78.84
CA HIS A 314 -32.06 15.79 -78.79
C HIS A 314 -32.67 15.40 -77.42
N GLN A 315 -33.65 14.49 -77.49
CA GLN A 315 -34.48 13.93 -76.41
C GLN A 315 -33.73 13.08 -75.37
N GLY A 316 -34.20 13.07 -74.11
CA GLY A 316 -33.80 12.05 -73.13
C GLY A 316 -34.21 12.27 -71.66
N LYS A 317 -35.51 12.17 -71.37
CA LYS A 317 -36.18 11.73 -70.12
C LYS A 317 -35.46 11.78 -68.73
N THR A 318 -36.12 12.53 -67.84
CA THR A 318 -36.45 12.29 -66.40
C THR A 318 -35.45 12.50 -65.25
N GLU A 319 -35.91 13.41 -64.36
CA GLU A 319 -35.75 13.49 -62.88
C GLU A 319 -34.40 14.00 -62.32
N ASN A 320 -34.22 15.29 -62.01
CA ASN A 320 -34.79 16.17 -60.96
C ASN A 320 -34.02 16.11 -59.62
N ILE A 321 -33.50 17.28 -59.22
CA ILE A 321 -33.08 17.74 -57.86
C ILE A 321 -31.74 17.18 -57.34
N SER A 322 -30.71 17.92 -56.91
CA SER A 322 -30.38 19.35 -56.92
C SER A 322 -28.96 19.58 -56.33
N PHE A 323 -28.25 20.55 -56.90
CA PHE A 323 -27.07 21.31 -56.44
C PHE A 323 -25.66 20.70 -56.48
N PRO A 324 -24.73 21.34 -57.23
CA PRO A 324 -23.32 20.95 -57.38
C PRO A 324 -22.34 21.85 -56.59
N LEU A 325 -21.12 21.31 -56.43
CA LEU A 325 -19.80 21.98 -56.46
C LEU A 325 -19.66 23.42 -55.91
N ALA A 326 -18.78 23.57 -54.92
CA ALA A 326 -17.63 24.46 -55.03
C ALA A 326 -16.58 24.13 -53.95
N THR A 327 -15.65 23.25 -54.31
CA THR A 327 -14.33 23.12 -53.67
C THR A 327 -13.50 24.33 -54.12
N ILE A 328 -13.00 25.13 -53.16
CA ILE A 328 -12.05 26.21 -53.44
C ILE A 328 -10.64 25.63 -53.35
N GLU A 329 -9.94 25.78 -54.47
CA GLU A 329 -8.49 25.74 -54.69
C GLU A 329 -7.75 26.61 -53.64
N ASP A 330 -6.78 26.08 -52.90
CA ASP A 330 -5.36 25.98 -53.25
C ASP A 330 -4.54 27.24 -52.81
N VAL A 331 -3.24 27.02 -52.60
CA VAL A 331 -2.16 28.01 -52.39
C VAL A 331 -1.78 28.39 -50.94
N SER A 332 -0.78 27.63 -50.44
CA SER A 332 0.56 28.09 -50.01
C SER A 332 0.70 29.43 -49.26
N GLY A 333 1.21 29.35 -48.03
CA GLY A 333 1.76 30.51 -47.31
C GLY A 333 2.54 30.13 -46.04
N THR A 334 3.82 29.79 -46.21
CA THR A 334 4.84 29.63 -45.16
C THR A 334 4.86 30.81 -44.17
N PRO A 335 4.93 30.58 -42.84
CA PRO A 335 5.49 31.56 -41.92
C PRO A 335 6.99 31.32 -41.75
N ILE A 336 7.74 32.37 -42.11
CA ILE A 336 9.19 32.51 -42.08
C ILE A 336 9.61 33.09 -40.70
N LEU A 337 10.61 32.43 -40.08
CA LEU A 337 11.63 32.92 -39.12
C LEU A 337 11.24 33.16 -37.63
N PRO A 338 12.21 33.34 -36.69
CA PRO A 338 13.64 32.94 -36.59
C PRO A 338 14.07 32.40 -35.17
N PRO A 339 15.35 32.04 -34.93
CA PRO A 339 15.81 31.20 -33.81
C PRO A 339 16.40 31.97 -32.61
N CYS A 340 16.55 31.31 -31.44
CA CYS A 340 17.49 31.61 -30.34
C CYS A 340 17.62 30.34 -29.47
N SER A 341 18.73 29.61 -29.32
CA SER A 341 20.16 29.92 -29.05
C SER A 341 20.52 30.34 -27.63
N TRP A 342 20.22 29.58 -26.57
CA TRP A 342 20.94 29.74 -25.29
C TRP A 342 21.29 28.37 -24.64
N LEU A 343 22.52 27.93 -24.96
CA LEU A 343 23.59 27.49 -24.03
C LEU A 343 23.36 26.24 -23.14
N LEU A 344 24.01 25.09 -23.39
CA LEU A 344 25.41 24.77 -23.06
C LEU A 344 25.88 25.29 -21.69
N SER A 345 25.92 24.40 -20.70
CA SER A 345 26.92 24.42 -19.62
C SER A 345 27.13 23.00 -19.12
N ALA A 346 28.12 22.34 -19.71
CA ALA A 346 28.80 21.20 -19.15
C ALA A 346 30.27 21.60 -18.92
N PHE A 347 30.83 21.09 -17.81
CA PHE A 347 32.25 21.11 -17.37
C PHE A 347 32.71 22.45 -16.73
N ILE A 348 33.41 22.51 -15.59
CA ILE A 348 34.67 21.86 -15.20
C ILE A 348 34.91 21.92 -13.65
N LEU A 349 35.44 20.83 -13.09
CA LEU A 349 36.34 20.60 -11.93
C LEU A 349 36.66 21.72 -10.90
N ILE A 350 36.54 21.38 -9.59
CA ILE A 350 37.64 21.26 -8.60
C ILE A 350 37.38 20.03 -7.73
#